data_AF-A0A183HZ79-F1
#
_entry.id   AF-A0A183HZ79-F1
#
_cell.length_a   1.000
_cell.length_b   1.000
_cell.length_c   1.000
_cell.angle_alpha   90.00
_cell.angle_beta   90.00
_cell.angle_gamma   90.00
#
_symmetry.space_group_name_H-M   'P 1'
#
loop_
_entity.id
_entity.type
_entity.pdbx_description
1 polymer ?
#
loop_
_entity_poly.entity_id
_entity_poly.type
_entity_poly.pdbx_seq_one_letter_code
_entity_poly.pdbx_strand_id
1 'polypeptide(L)'
;MILAVCWYVAAYEFGYDRKNGPNTWPGVCQTGKRQSPVDIKAFEIEIAPLEPLIFTNYERIGDITLANNGHTVIGSGFERWGHKRPHISGGGLNGTYHLVQFHFHWSQRNDTGSEHTIASLHYPGEVHLVHLKKDPSPDEENTIAVVGVFIRLDNYAQSLQKLKPYILSLKMPETENMVLGFSANSLLPAHRENFYRYEGSLTTPGCDEVVIWTVMADPITATPSQMQALHQVQFASKKIGHNWRPTQSLNGRKILFRPTVIRKSTTAPANNTATVKSLISISPKFASIFTVFMSIWLYEVYHIF
;
A
#
# COMPACT_ATOMS: atom_id res chain seq x y z
N MET A 1 -21.45 -18.15 -8.95
CA MET A 1 -20.51 -19.01 -8.20
C MET A 1 -19.40 -18.12 -7.67
N ILE A 2 -19.62 -17.44 -6.54
CA ILE A 2 -18.59 -16.62 -5.87
C ILE A 2 -17.86 -17.59 -4.94
N LEU A 3 -16.91 -18.33 -5.50
CA LEU A 3 -16.11 -19.30 -4.76
C LEU A 3 -14.89 -18.60 -4.16
N ALA A 4 -14.86 -18.55 -2.83
CA ALA A 4 -13.66 -18.63 -2.00
C ALA A 4 -12.47 -17.74 -2.40
N VAL A 5 -12.55 -16.43 -2.10
CA VAL A 5 -11.35 -15.56 -1.98
C VAL A 5 -10.73 -15.64 -0.56
N CYS A 6 -11.25 -16.52 0.28
CA CYS A 6 -10.60 -16.97 1.50
C CYS A 6 -11.07 -18.41 1.73
N TRP A 7 -10.26 -19.18 2.45
CA TRP A 7 -10.43 -20.62 2.74
C TRP A 7 -9.95 -21.50 1.57
N TYR A 8 -8.79 -22.14 1.77
CA TYR A 8 -8.03 -23.01 0.84
C TYR A 8 -7.00 -22.33 -0.06
N VAL A 9 -6.06 -21.60 0.55
CA VAL A 9 -4.66 -21.88 0.17
C VAL A 9 -4.38 -23.26 0.77
N ALA A 10 -4.36 -24.31 -0.07
CA ALA A 10 -3.78 -25.58 0.34
C ALA A 10 -2.41 -25.26 0.92
N ALA A 11 -2.21 -25.65 2.18
CA ALA A 11 -1.02 -25.40 3.00
C ALA A 11 0.26 -25.93 2.33
N TYR A 12 0.74 -25.25 1.31
CA TYR A 12 2.17 -25.11 1.13
C TYR A 12 2.60 -24.14 2.22
N GLU A 13 3.40 -24.65 3.15
CA GLU A 13 4.01 -23.93 4.27
C GLU A 13 4.96 -22.85 3.73
N PHE A 14 4.40 -21.79 3.16
CA PHE A 14 5.18 -20.68 2.62
C PHE A 14 5.64 -19.77 3.73
N GLY A 15 6.72 -19.07 3.48
CA GLY A 15 7.25 -18.07 4.39
C GLY A 15 8.07 -17.06 3.62
N TYR A 16 9.05 -16.49 4.32
CA TYR A 16 9.98 -15.51 3.79
C TYR A 16 11.44 -15.93 4.05
N ASP A 17 11.64 -17.14 4.56
CA ASP A 17 12.96 -17.72 4.80
C ASP A 17 13.53 -18.36 3.53
N ARG A 18 14.84 -18.63 3.51
CA ARG A 18 15.54 -19.22 2.35
C ARG A 18 14.89 -20.49 1.76
N LYS A 19 14.21 -21.31 2.58
CA LYS A 19 13.65 -22.60 2.16
C LYS A 19 12.24 -22.52 1.61
N ASN A 20 11.47 -21.49 1.97
CA ASN A 20 10.05 -21.37 1.62
C ASN A 20 9.65 -19.93 1.25
N GLY A 21 10.63 -19.09 0.92
CA GLY A 21 10.51 -17.69 0.59
C GLY A 21 10.03 -17.42 -0.84
N PRO A 22 9.87 -16.14 -1.22
CA PRO A 22 9.40 -15.71 -2.54
C PRO A 22 10.02 -16.41 -3.75
N ASN A 23 11.32 -16.73 -3.68
CA ASN A 23 12.06 -17.40 -4.74
C ASN A 23 11.70 -18.88 -4.93
N THR A 24 10.94 -19.48 -4.00
CA THR A 24 10.51 -20.88 -4.05
C THR A 24 8.99 -21.02 -4.23
N TRP A 25 8.23 -19.92 -4.22
CA TRP A 25 6.77 -19.99 -4.36
C TRP A 25 6.38 -20.49 -5.75
N PRO A 26 5.51 -21.50 -5.88
CA PRO A 26 5.26 -22.17 -7.16
C PRO A 26 4.33 -21.38 -8.09
N GLY A 27 4.20 -21.88 -9.33
CA GLY A 27 3.15 -21.47 -10.26
C GLY A 27 3.33 -20.05 -10.80
N VAL A 28 2.21 -19.30 -10.84
CA VAL A 28 2.16 -17.94 -11.40
C VAL A 28 3.12 -16.99 -10.69
N CYS A 29 3.49 -17.26 -9.44
CA CYS A 29 4.52 -16.52 -8.72
C CYS A 29 5.87 -16.47 -9.44
N GLN A 30 6.22 -17.49 -10.25
CA GLN A 30 7.47 -17.54 -11.02
C GLN A 30 7.29 -17.17 -12.50
N THR A 31 6.11 -17.39 -13.07
CA THR A 31 5.89 -17.31 -14.52
C THR A 31 5.07 -16.11 -14.96
N GLY A 32 4.32 -15.52 -14.01
CA GLY A 32 3.44 -14.38 -14.25
C GLY A 32 4.18 -13.17 -14.85
N LYS A 33 3.46 -12.39 -15.67
CA LYS A 33 4.01 -11.20 -16.34
C LYS A 33 3.51 -9.90 -15.76
N ARG A 34 2.44 -9.93 -14.95
CA ARG A 34 1.88 -8.80 -14.23
C ARG A 34 2.05 -8.97 -12.71
N GLN A 35 3.18 -9.52 -12.27
CA GLN A 35 3.46 -9.74 -10.86
C GLN A 35 3.71 -8.42 -10.08
N SER A 36 3.39 -8.45 -8.79
CA SER A 36 3.62 -7.38 -7.81
C SER A 36 4.47 -7.91 -6.63
N PRO A 37 5.15 -7.03 -5.87
CA PRO A 37 5.22 -5.57 -6.01
C PRO A 37 6.13 -5.14 -7.15
N VAL A 38 6.20 -3.85 -7.45
CA VAL A 38 7.09 -3.27 -8.46
C VAL A 38 7.91 -2.11 -7.88
N ASP A 39 9.04 -1.81 -8.52
CA ASP A 39 9.78 -0.57 -8.26
C ASP A 39 9.17 0.55 -9.10
N ILE A 40 8.82 1.67 -8.46
CA ILE A 40 8.21 2.83 -9.10
C ILE A 40 9.34 3.80 -9.49
N LYS A 41 9.68 3.83 -10.78
CA LYS A 41 10.74 4.69 -11.32
C LYS A 41 10.16 5.82 -12.17
N ALA A 42 10.82 6.98 -12.12
CA ALA A 42 10.39 8.18 -12.83
C ALA A 42 10.16 7.97 -14.34
N PHE A 43 10.98 7.15 -15.00
CA PHE A 43 10.87 6.90 -16.44
C PHE A 43 9.81 5.85 -16.84
N GLU A 44 9.25 5.13 -15.86
CA GLU A 44 8.18 4.13 -16.06
C GLU A 44 6.80 4.72 -15.75
N ILE A 45 6.78 5.94 -15.19
CA ILE A 45 5.58 6.68 -14.84
C ILE A 45 5.02 7.41 -16.06
N GLU A 46 3.71 7.27 -16.26
CA GLU A 46 2.93 8.04 -17.20
C GLU A 46 1.93 8.92 -16.44
N ILE A 47 2.00 10.24 -16.62
CA ILE A 47 1.04 11.15 -16.00
C ILE A 47 -0.30 10.95 -16.69
N ALA A 48 -1.31 10.53 -15.92
CA ALA A 48 -2.65 10.27 -16.44
C ALA A 48 -3.68 11.18 -15.76
N PRO A 49 -4.67 11.71 -16.50
CA PRO A 49 -5.75 12.54 -15.96
C PRO A 49 -6.79 11.66 -15.25
N LEU A 50 -6.36 10.89 -14.25
CA LEU A 50 -7.26 10.07 -13.44
C LEU A 50 -8.10 10.95 -12.53
N GLU A 51 -9.40 10.67 -12.47
CA GLU A 51 -10.28 11.25 -11.45
C GLU A 51 -9.78 10.93 -10.03
N PRO A 52 -10.17 11.70 -9.00
CA PRO A 52 -9.85 11.35 -7.62
C PRO A 52 -10.29 9.91 -7.27
N LEU A 53 -9.49 9.22 -6.46
CA LEU A 53 -9.95 8.02 -5.78
C LEU A 53 -10.81 8.44 -4.58
N ILE A 54 -12.04 7.94 -4.52
CA ILE A 54 -13.03 8.29 -3.52
C ILE A 54 -12.97 7.24 -2.41
N PHE A 55 -12.78 7.70 -1.17
CA PHE A 55 -12.78 6.87 0.04
C PHE A 55 -14.05 7.15 0.82
N THR A 56 -15.00 6.21 0.83
CA THR A 56 -16.29 6.37 1.49
C THR A 56 -16.34 5.57 2.78
N ASN A 57 -16.90 6.16 3.84
CA ASN A 57 -17.08 5.56 5.16
C ASN A 57 -15.79 5.17 5.91
N TYR A 58 -14.62 5.65 5.46
CA TYR A 58 -13.36 5.34 6.11
C TYR A 58 -13.25 5.94 7.52
N GLU A 59 -13.92 7.08 7.74
CA GLU A 59 -14.06 7.78 9.02
C GLU A 59 -15.03 7.09 9.98
N ARG A 60 -15.83 6.13 9.49
CA ARG A 60 -16.73 5.36 10.35
C ARG A 60 -15.93 4.49 11.30
N ILE A 61 -16.55 4.26 12.44
CA ILE A 61 -15.98 3.51 13.55
C ILE A 61 -16.74 2.19 13.69
N GLY A 62 -16.01 1.11 13.87
CA GLY A 62 -16.55 -0.22 14.17
C GLY A 62 -15.47 -1.16 14.68
N ASP A 63 -15.88 -2.36 15.07
CA ASP A 63 -14.97 -3.33 15.68
C ASP A 63 -14.34 -4.21 14.60
N ILE A 64 -13.05 -4.50 14.75
CA ILE A 64 -12.32 -5.42 13.87
C ILE A 64 -11.71 -6.56 14.68
N THR A 65 -11.43 -7.66 14.00
CA THR A 65 -10.51 -8.68 14.52
C THR A 65 -9.12 -8.34 14.02
N LEU A 66 -8.15 -8.19 14.92
CA LEU A 66 -6.74 -8.04 14.60
C LEU A 66 -6.03 -9.34 14.98
N ALA A 67 -5.34 -9.97 14.04
CA ALA A 67 -4.72 -11.27 14.24
C ALA A 67 -3.28 -11.31 13.72
N ASN A 68 -2.48 -12.20 14.29
CA ASN A 68 -1.25 -12.68 13.68
C ASN A 68 -1.56 -14.02 13.01
N ASN A 69 -1.66 -14.03 11.68
CA ASN A 69 -1.97 -15.24 10.93
C ASN A 69 -0.73 -16.10 10.60
N GLY A 70 0.41 -15.83 11.24
CA GLY A 70 1.69 -16.48 10.97
C GLY A 70 2.49 -15.85 9.82
N HIS A 71 1.91 -14.94 9.04
CA HIS A 71 2.61 -14.26 7.93
C HIS A 71 2.61 -12.73 8.06
N THR A 72 1.63 -12.18 8.76
CA THR A 72 1.48 -10.74 8.96
C THR A 72 0.57 -10.44 10.16
N VAL A 73 0.52 -9.18 10.56
CA VAL A 73 -0.58 -8.63 11.35
C VAL A 73 -1.69 -8.22 10.39
N ILE A 74 -2.86 -8.83 10.52
CA ILE A 74 -4.02 -8.63 9.66
C ILE A 74 -5.24 -8.14 10.46
N GLY A 75 -5.89 -7.08 9.99
CA GLY A 75 -7.16 -6.59 10.49
C GLY A 75 -8.32 -6.95 9.56
N SER A 76 -9.36 -7.60 10.07
CA SER A 76 -10.51 -8.09 9.30
C SER A 76 -11.84 -7.86 10.05
N GLY A 77 -12.96 -8.26 9.47
CA GLY A 77 -14.29 -8.12 10.10
C GLY A 77 -15.13 -6.94 9.59
N PHE A 78 -14.69 -6.26 8.55
CA PHE A 78 -15.37 -5.09 7.97
C PHE A 78 -16.75 -5.43 7.37
N GLU A 79 -16.99 -6.68 6.99
CA GLU A 79 -18.29 -7.17 6.53
C GLU A 79 -19.38 -7.03 7.60
N ARG A 80 -19.02 -7.12 8.89
CA ARG A 80 -19.94 -6.95 10.03
C ARG A 80 -20.42 -5.51 10.19
N TRP A 81 -19.79 -4.55 9.52
CA TRP A 81 -20.13 -3.12 9.64
C TRP A 81 -21.37 -2.72 8.83
N GLY A 82 -21.89 -3.62 7.98
CA GLY A 82 -23.06 -3.37 7.14
C GLY A 82 -22.90 -2.10 6.29
N HIS A 83 -23.87 -1.18 6.36
CA HIS A 83 -23.82 0.10 5.62
C HIS A 83 -22.66 1.02 6.01
N LYS A 84 -22.01 0.79 7.15
CA LYS A 84 -20.83 1.56 7.58
C LYS A 84 -19.53 1.01 6.99
N ARG A 85 -19.57 -0.09 6.24
CA ARG A 85 -18.37 -0.73 5.68
C ARG A 85 -17.61 0.23 4.75
N PRO A 86 -16.31 0.48 5.00
CA PRO A 86 -15.48 1.31 4.13
C PRO A 86 -15.40 0.73 2.71
N HIS A 87 -15.37 1.62 1.71
CA HIS A 87 -15.23 1.22 0.32
C HIS A 87 -14.59 2.33 -0.52
N ILE A 88 -14.07 1.92 -1.68
CA ILE A 88 -13.46 2.82 -2.66
C ILE A 88 -14.17 2.76 -4.01
N SER A 89 -14.12 3.87 -4.73
CA SER A 89 -14.58 4.01 -6.12
C SER A 89 -13.84 5.18 -6.79
N GLY A 90 -14.03 5.40 -8.09
CA GLY A 90 -13.29 6.44 -8.82
C GLY A 90 -11.82 6.07 -9.05
N GLY A 91 -10.97 7.04 -9.39
CA GLY A 91 -9.56 6.77 -9.69
C GLY A 91 -9.33 5.81 -10.86
N GLY A 92 -10.27 5.72 -11.79
CA GLY A 92 -10.25 4.73 -12.88
C GLY A 92 -10.65 3.30 -12.47
N LEU A 93 -11.19 3.09 -11.26
CA LEU A 93 -11.81 1.81 -10.90
C LEU A 93 -13.16 1.64 -11.61
N ASN A 94 -13.42 0.45 -12.13
CA ASN A 94 -14.70 0.10 -12.74
C ASN A 94 -15.72 -0.30 -11.68
N GLY A 95 -16.18 0.64 -10.84
CA GLY A 95 -17.23 0.39 -9.85
C GLY A 95 -16.77 0.55 -8.40
N THR A 96 -17.50 -0.09 -7.49
CA THR A 96 -17.29 0.03 -6.04
C THR A 96 -16.61 -1.21 -5.48
N TYR A 97 -15.59 -1.01 -4.65
CA TYR A 97 -14.83 -2.08 -4.02
C TYR A 97 -14.88 -1.94 -2.49
N HIS A 98 -15.41 -2.94 -1.80
CA HIS A 98 -15.56 -2.95 -0.34
C HIS A 98 -14.31 -3.46 0.36
N LEU A 99 -13.85 -2.73 1.38
CA LEU A 99 -12.71 -3.13 2.22
C LEU A 99 -13.03 -4.46 2.90
N VAL A 100 -12.18 -5.48 2.74
CA VAL A 100 -12.29 -6.79 3.38
C VAL A 100 -11.30 -6.96 4.52
N GLN A 101 -10.08 -6.47 4.34
CA GLN A 101 -9.02 -6.55 5.34
C GLN A 101 -7.96 -5.48 5.08
N PHE A 102 -7.10 -5.26 6.07
CA PHE A 102 -5.79 -4.69 5.85
C PHE A 102 -4.70 -5.56 6.48
N HIS A 103 -3.48 -5.46 5.99
CA HIS A 103 -2.33 -6.12 6.59
C HIS A 103 -1.03 -5.34 6.34
N PHE A 104 0.03 -5.70 7.06
CA PHE A 104 1.30 -4.98 7.03
C PHE A 104 2.42 -5.83 6.43
N HIS A 105 3.33 -5.15 5.73
CA HIS A 105 4.64 -5.65 5.35
C HIS A 105 5.71 -4.79 6.03
N TRP A 106 6.69 -5.44 6.63
CA TRP A 106 7.80 -4.79 7.32
C TRP A 106 9.04 -5.68 7.32
N SER A 107 10.13 -5.13 7.85
CA SER A 107 11.32 -5.89 8.18
C SER A 107 11.87 -5.45 9.54
N GLN A 108 12.93 -6.08 10.03
CA GLN A 108 13.59 -5.65 11.27
C GLN A 108 14.36 -4.33 11.12
N ARG A 109 14.52 -3.84 9.89
CA ARG A 109 15.23 -2.59 9.59
C ARG A 109 14.29 -1.58 8.96
N ASN A 110 14.55 -0.31 9.23
CA ASN A 110 13.74 0.80 8.74
C ASN A 110 14.01 1.13 7.26
N ASP A 111 15.01 0.52 6.64
CA ASP A 111 15.45 0.75 5.25
C ASP A 111 15.10 -0.39 4.28
N THR A 112 14.33 -1.41 4.73
CA THR A 112 14.02 -2.60 3.93
C THR A 112 12.61 -3.15 4.19
N GLY A 113 11.64 -2.33 4.59
CA GLY A 113 10.36 -2.85 5.12
C GLY A 113 9.20 -2.95 4.12
N SER A 114 9.10 -2.02 3.18
CA SER A 114 7.99 -1.99 2.20
C SER A 114 8.14 -3.07 1.12
N GLU A 115 7.05 -3.40 0.44
CA GLU A 115 7.07 -4.31 -0.71
C GLU A 115 7.38 -3.53 -1.99
N HIS A 116 6.60 -2.48 -2.24
CA HIS A 116 6.91 -1.52 -3.29
C HIS A 116 8.14 -0.70 -2.90
N THR A 117 8.83 -0.22 -3.93
CA THR A 117 9.94 0.72 -3.77
C THR A 117 9.71 1.94 -4.64
N ILE A 118 10.31 3.07 -4.26
CA ILE A 118 10.40 4.26 -5.10
C ILE A 118 11.88 4.43 -5.45
N ALA A 119 12.22 4.35 -6.74
CA ALA A 119 13.61 4.40 -7.20
C ALA A 119 14.52 3.42 -6.44
N SER A 120 14.04 2.18 -6.26
CA SER A 120 14.70 1.08 -5.55
C SER A 120 14.91 1.29 -4.05
N LEU A 121 14.33 2.34 -3.46
CA LEU A 121 14.38 2.59 -2.02
C LEU A 121 13.11 2.07 -1.34
N HIS A 122 13.30 1.38 -0.22
CA HIS A 122 12.21 0.93 0.64
C HIS A 122 11.84 1.98 1.68
N TYR A 123 10.59 1.90 2.12
CA TYR A 123 10.13 2.50 3.37
C TYR A 123 10.26 1.51 4.54
N PRO A 124 10.22 1.98 5.80
CA PRO A 124 10.18 1.12 6.99
C PRO A 124 9.07 0.06 7.01
N GLY A 125 7.97 0.29 6.29
CA GLY A 125 6.90 -0.67 6.13
C GLY A 125 5.87 -0.18 5.12
N GLU A 126 4.89 -1.04 4.85
CA GLU A 126 3.79 -0.78 3.93
C GLU A 126 2.52 -1.44 4.46
N VAL A 127 1.40 -0.74 4.39
CA VAL A 127 0.08 -1.30 4.69
C VAL A 127 -0.70 -1.50 3.40
N HIS A 128 -1.33 -2.65 3.27
CA HIS A 128 -2.23 -2.97 2.16
C HIS A 128 -3.65 -3.01 2.67
N LEU A 129 -4.51 -2.17 2.09
CA LEU A 129 -5.96 -2.20 2.30
C LEU A 129 -6.59 -2.93 1.12
N VAL A 130 -7.08 -4.15 1.35
CA VAL A 130 -7.57 -5.04 0.30
C VAL A 130 -9.08 -4.91 0.17
N HIS A 131 -9.55 -4.72 -1.05
CA HIS A 131 -10.96 -4.53 -1.36
C HIS A 131 -11.44 -5.53 -2.40
N LEU A 132 -12.68 -6.00 -2.24
CA LEU A 132 -13.35 -6.82 -3.23
C LEU A 132 -14.43 -6.01 -3.93
N LYS A 133 -14.53 -6.19 -5.24
CA LYS A 133 -15.58 -5.57 -6.05
C LYS A 133 -16.95 -5.97 -5.54
N LYS A 134 -17.86 -4.99 -5.50
CA LYS A 134 -19.28 -5.22 -5.23
C LYS A 134 -19.94 -5.78 -6.49
N ASP A 135 -20.65 -6.90 -6.33
CA ASP A 135 -21.47 -7.54 -7.38
C ASP A 135 -20.73 -7.76 -8.72
N PRO A 136 -19.56 -8.42 -8.73
CA PRO A 136 -18.81 -8.66 -9.97
C PRO A 136 -19.58 -9.63 -10.90
N SER A 137 -19.48 -9.41 -12.21
CA SER A 137 -19.96 -10.42 -13.16
C SER A 137 -19.03 -11.66 -13.13
N PRO A 138 -19.51 -12.86 -13.52
CA PRO A 138 -18.72 -14.09 -13.41
C PRO A 138 -17.38 -14.06 -14.15
N ASP A 139 -17.32 -13.36 -15.28
CA ASP A 139 -16.15 -13.26 -16.15
C ASP A 139 -15.38 -11.93 -15.95
N GLU A 140 -15.73 -11.17 -14.91
CA GLU A 140 -15.10 -9.90 -14.65
C GLU A 140 -13.66 -10.09 -14.14
N GLU A 141 -12.71 -9.51 -14.86
CA GLU A 141 -11.35 -9.39 -14.39
C GLU A 141 -11.22 -8.28 -13.33
N ASN A 142 -10.09 -8.28 -12.61
CA ASN A 142 -9.74 -7.18 -11.70
C ASN A 142 -10.78 -6.92 -10.60
N THR A 143 -11.30 -8.01 -10.02
CA THR A 143 -12.27 -7.99 -8.92
C THR A 143 -11.64 -7.63 -7.56
N ILE A 144 -10.31 -7.51 -7.50
CA ILE A 144 -9.56 -7.08 -6.32
C ILE A 144 -8.93 -5.71 -6.59
N ALA A 145 -9.11 -4.78 -5.65
CA ALA A 145 -8.40 -3.51 -5.63
C ALA A 145 -7.63 -3.37 -4.31
N VAL A 146 -6.34 -3.05 -4.39
CA VAL A 146 -5.50 -2.86 -3.20
C VAL A 146 -5.00 -1.43 -3.14
N VAL A 147 -5.18 -0.79 -2.00
CA VAL A 147 -4.55 0.50 -1.68
C VAL A 147 -3.31 0.21 -0.84
N GLY A 148 -2.13 0.42 -1.43
CA GLY A 148 -0.85 0.34 -0.74
C GLY A 148 -0.48 1.72 -0.17
N VAL A 149 -0.08 1.76 1.10
CA VAL A 149 0.35 3.00 1.76
C VAL A 149 1.67 2.75 2.47
N PHE A 150 2.69 3.49 2.10
CA PHE A 150 3.99 3.44 2.78
C PHE A 150 3.90 3.97 4.21
N ILE A 151 4.78 3.48 5.07
CA ILE A 151 4.93 3.93 6.46
C ILE A 151 6.29 4.60 6.60
N ARG A 152 6.31 5.89 6.97
CA ARG A 152 7.54 6.61 7.34
C ARG A 152 7.65 6.82 8.84
N LEU A 153 8.86 6.97 9.34
CA LEU A 153 9.07 7.30 10.76
C LEU A 153 8.76 8.78 11.05
N ASP A 154 8.05 9.02 12.14
CA ASP A 154 7.80 10.35 12.72
C ASP A 154 7.57 10.21 14.24
N ASN A 155 8.23 11.04 15.05
CA ASN A 155 8.16 10.96 16.51
C ASN A 155 6.79 11.32 17.09
N TYR A 156 5.94 12.00 16.32
CA TYR A 156 4.61 12.47 16.75
C TYR A 156 3.46 11.73 16.04
N ALA A 157 3.76 10.62 15.36
CA ALA A 157 2.79 9.86 14.58
C ALA A 157 1.65 9.26 15.41
N GLN A 158 0.44 9.32 14.85
CA GLN A 158 -0.78 8.80 15.49
C GLN A 158 -1.41 7.62 14.73
N SER A 159 -1.02 7.35 13.47
CA SER A 159 -1.70 6.37 12.61
C SER A 159 -1.82 4.98 13.22
N LEU A 160 -0.77 4.49 13.89
CA LEU A 160 -0.77 3.17 14.53
C LEU A 160 -1.01 3.21 16.06
N GLN A 161 -1.33 4.37 16.64
CA GLN A 161 -1.42 4.53 18.09
C GLN A 161 -2.45 3.60 18.71
N LYS A 162 -3.62 3.47 18.07
CA LYS A 162 -4.70 2.59 18.55
C LYS A 162 -4.37 1.11 18.41
N LEU A 163 -3.66 0.73 17.34
CA LEU A 163 -3.33 -0.67 17.07
C LEU A 163 -2.15 -1.17 17.90
N LYS A 164 -1.20 -0.31 18.24
CA LYS A 164 0.02 -0.65 18.99
C LYS A 164 -0.20 -1.61 20.17
N PRO A 165 -1.10 -1.35 21.15
CA PRO A 165 -1.27 -2.25 22.30
C PRO A 165 -1.75 -3.65 21.88
N TYR A 166 -2.61 -3.74 20.86
CA TYR A 166 -3.08 -5.01 20.31
C TYR A 166 -1.99 -5.73 19.52
N ILE A 167 -1.15 -5.00 18.76
CA ILE A 167 -0.02 -5.61 18.04
C ILE A 167 0.96 -6.26 19.04
N LEU A 168 1.23 -5.61 20.17
CA LEU A 168 2.10 -6.16 21.21
C LEU A 168 1.56 -7.46 21.83
N SER A 169 0.23 -7.62 21.91
CA SER A 169 -0.39 -8.87 22.38
C SER A 169 -0.44 -9.97 21.31
N LEU A 170 -0.13 -9.67 20.05
CA LEU A 170 -0.15 -10.59 18.91
C LEU A 170 1.23 -11.17 18.57
N LYS A 171 2.14 -11.22 19.56
CA LYS A 171 3.53 -11.64 19.35
C LYS A 171 3.67 -13.02 18.71
N MET A 172 2.81 -13.97 19.08
CA MET A 172 2.86 -15.35 18.58
C MET A 172 1.91 -15.54 17.39
N PRO A 173 2.23 -16.42 16.42
CA PRO A 173 1.28 -16.79 15.37
C PRO A 173 0.01 -17.39 15.96
N GLU A 174 -1.08 -17.33 15.20
CA GLU A 174 -2.40 -17.87 15.56
C GLU A 174 -3.00 -17.20 16.81
N THR A 175 -2.63 -15.95 17.06
CA THR A 175 -3.24 -15.11 18.08
C THR A 175 -4.16 -14.08 17.44
N GLU A 176 -5.22 -13.72 18.15
CA GLU A 176 -6.15 -12.68 17.71
C GLU A 176 -6.68 -11.87 18.88
N ASN A 177 -7.10 -10.63 18.59
CA ASN A 177 -7.72 -9.71 19.52
C ASN A 177 -8.84 -8.94 18.82
N MET A 178 -9.89 -8.60 19.57
CA MET A 178 -10.90 -7.67 19.08
C MET A 178 -10.47 -6.23 19.37
N VAL A 179 -10.38 -5.40 18.33
CA VAL A 179 -10.08 -3.97 18.46
C VAL A 179 -11.39 -3.20 18.39
N LEU A 180 -11.80 -2.63 19.52
CA LEU A 180 -13.04 -1.89 19.62
C LEU A 180 -12.91 -0.49 19.01
N GLY A 181 -13.90 -0.07 18.23
CA GLY A 181 -14.01 1.27 17.69
C GLY A 181 -12.85 1.71 16.78
N PHE A 182 -12.36 0.82 15.93
CA PHE A 182 -11.36 1.12 14.90
C PHE A 182 -11.94 1.98 13.77
N SER A 183 -11.09 2.81 13.14
CA SER A 183 -11.42 3.55 11.91
C SER A 183 -10.31 3.34 10.88
N ALA A 184 -10.68 2.87 9.69
CA ALA A 184 -9.73 2.61 8.60
C ALA A 184 -9.05 3.89 8.09
N ASN A 185 -9.64 5.07 8.35
CA ASN A 185 -9.04 6.36 8.03
C ASN A 185 -7.66 6.56 8.67
N SER A 186 -7.38 5.93 9.81
CA SER A 186 -6.08 5.98 10.49
C SER A 186 -4.93 5.39 9.66
N LEU A 187 -5.26 4.53 8.69
CA LEU A 187 -4.31 3.86 7.79
C LEU A 187 -4.18 4.56 6.42
N LEU A 188 -4.81 5.72 6.25
CA LEU A 188 -4.71 6.53 5.04
C LEU A 188 -3.88 7.79 5.28
N PRO A 189 -3.14 8.27 4.27
CA PRO A 189 -2.44 9.53 4.37
C PRO A 189 -3.42 10.71 4.46
N ALA A 190 -2.91 11.84 4.97
CA ALA A 190 -3.67 13.08 5.06
C ALA A 190 -4.03 13.63 3.68
N HIS A 191 -3.11 13.54 2.72
CA HIS A 191 -3.36 13.90 1.32
C HIS A 191 -3.47 12.64 0.47
N ARG A 192 -4.55 12.56 -0.32
CA ARG A 192 -4.91 11.36 -1.09
C ARG A 192 -5.04 11.61 -2.58
N GLU A 193 -4.71 12.83 -2.98
CA GLU A 193 -4.74 13.27 -4.37
C GLU A 193 -3.67 12.55 -5.20
N ASN A 194 -2.48 12.36 -4.65
CA ASN A 194 -1.36 11.78 -5.38
C ASN A 194 -1.32 10.26 -5.20
N PHE A 195 -1.41 9.51 -6.30
CA PHE A 195 -1.24 8.07 -6.27
C PHE A 195 -0.73 7.50 -7.60
N TYR A 196 -0.11 6.34 -7.50
CA TYR A 196 0.29 5.49 -8.62
C TYR A 196 -0.75 4.39 -8.84
N ARG A 197 -1.02 4.06 -10.11
CA ARG A 197 -2.01 3.07 -10.52
C ARG A 197 -1.41 2.12 -11.54
N TYR A 198 -1.52 0.82 -11.28
CA TYR A 198 -1.13 -0.22 -12.24
C TYR A 198 -1.90 -1.52 -11.99
N GLU A 199 -1.97 -2.38 -13.01
CA GLU A 199 -2.48 -3.74 -12.87
C GLU A 199 -1.37 -4.70 -12.47
N GLY A 200 -1.63 -5.49 -11.44
CA GLY A 200 -0.66 -6.34 -10.79
C GLY A 200 -1.25 -7.62 -10.25
N SER A 201 -0.57 -8.18 -9.26
CA SER A 201 -0.95 -9.43 -8.62
C SER A 201 -1.11 -9.29 -7.11
N LEU A 202 -1.59 -10.35 -6.47
CA LEU A 202 -1.33 -10.59 -5.06
C LEU A 202 0.19 -10.73 -4.83
N THR A 203 0.67 -10.28 -3.66
CA THR A 203 2.10 -10.34 -3.28
C THR A 203 2.42 -11.52 -2.37
N THR A 204 1.44 -12.38 -2.11
CA THR A 204 1.56 -13.66 -1.39
C THR A 204 1.23 -14.82 -2.33
N PRO A 205 1.53 -16.09 -1.96
CA PRO A 205 1.28 -17.24 -2.82
C PRO A 205 -0.15 -17.35 -3.36
N GLY A 206 -0.25 -18.00 -4.52
CA GLY A 206 -1.33 -17.79 -5.49
C GLY A 206 -0.87 -16.78 -6.54
N CYS A 207 -0.39 -15.61 -6.07
CA CYS A 207 0.17 -14.56 -6.91
C CYS A 207 -0.72 -14.20 -8.12
N ASP A 208 -2.04 -14.31 -7.94
CA ASP A 208 -3.01 -14.15 -9.02
C ASP A 208 -2.97 -12.72 -9.57
N GLU A 209 -2.90 -12.60 -10.90
CA GLU A 209 -2.78 -11.34 -11.63
C GLU A 209 -4.15 -10.67 -11.84
N VAL A 210 -4.83 -10.42 -10.72
CA VAL A 210 -6.23 -9.95 -10.66
C VAL A 210 -6.39 -8.67 -9.83
N VAL A 211 -5.28 -7.98 -9.55
CA VAL A 211 -5.24 -6.86 -8.62
C VAL A 211 -5.04 -5.53 -9.34
N ILE A 212 -5.94 -4.58 -9.12
CA ILE A 212 -5.69 -3.17 -9.44
C ILE A 212 -5.02 -2.52 -8.23
N TRP A 213 -3.77 -2.11 -8.39
CA TRP A 213 -3.00 -1.44 -7.36
C TRP A 213 -3.20 0.07 -7.38
N THR A 214 -3.43 0.65 -6.20
CA THR A 214 -3.29 2.09 -5.95
C THR A 214 -2.23 2.27 -4.88
N VAL A 215 -1.03 2.71 -5.25
CA VAL A 215 0.01 3.03 -4.27
C VAL A 215 -0.06 4.52 -3.97
N MET A 216 -0.40 4.89 -2.74
CA MET A 216 -0.45 6.29 -2.33
C MET A 216 0.95 6.89 -2.37
N ALA A 217 1.08 8.09 -2.96
CA ALA A 217 2.38 8.76 -3.03
C ALA A 217 2.79 9.32 -1.66
N ASP A 218 1.81 9.72 -0.86
CA ASP A 218 2.03 10.21 0.50
C ASP A 218 1.94 9.05 1.51
N PRO A 219 2.92 8.89 2.41
CA PRO A 219 2.92 7.83 3.41
C PRO A 219 2.04 8.19 4.61
N ILE A 220 1.62 7.18 5.38
CA ILE A 220 1.28 7.37 6.79
C ILE A 220 2.55 7.46 7.63
N THR A 221 2.40 7.92 8.87
CA THR A 221 3.53 8.03 9.80
C THR A 221 3.39 7.01 10.94
N ALA A 222 4.51 6.52 11.43
CA ALA A 222 4.57 5.72 12.65
C ALA A 222 5.76 6.15 13.52
N THR A 223 5.58 6.13 14.84
CA THR A 223 6.68 6.35 15.77
C THR A 223 7.62 5.14 15.76
N PRO A 224 8.90 5.31 16.14
CA PRO A 224 9.80 4.16 16.31
C PRO A 224 9.21 3.09 17.24
N SER A 225 8.48 3.48 18.29
CA SER A 225 7.82 2.56 19.21
C SER A 225 6.63 1.81 18.59
N GLN A 226 5.91 2.42 17.64
CA GLN A 226 4.86 1.74 16.88
C GLN A 226 5.45 0.73 15.90
N MET A 227 6.52 1.08 15.17
CA MET A 227 7.25 0.15 14.31
C MET A 227 7.86 -1.01 15.10
N GLN A 228 8.42 -0.73 16.28
CA GLN A 228 8.96 -1.76 17.16
C GLN A 228 7.92 -2.79 17.59
N ALA A 229 6.63 -2.41 17.69
CA ALA A 229 5.58 -3.38 18.00
C ALA A 229 5.43 -4.42 16.88
N LEU A 230 5.51 -4.00 15.60
CA LEU A 230 5.54 -4.92 14.45
C LEU A 230 6.80 -5.77 14.44
N HIS A 231 7.97 -5.19 14.75
CA HIS A 231 9.25 -5.92 14.75
C HIS A 231 9.28 -7.09 15.73
N GLN A 232 8.49 -7.04 16.81
CA GLN A 232 8.42 -8.11 17.82
C GLN A 232 7.53 -9.28 17.42
N VAL A 233 6.71 -9.15 16.38
CA VAL A 233 5.80 -10.19 15.90
C VAL A 233 6.60 -11.35 15.31
N GLN A 234 6.27 -12.57 15.72
CA GLN A 234 6.84 -13.80 15.19
C GLN A 234 5.95 -14.38 14.09
N PHE A 235 6.58 -14.90 13.05
CA PHE A 235 5.91 -15.62 11.98
C PHE A 235 5.62 -17.08 12.35
N ALA A 236 5.02 -17.85 11.43
CA ALA A 236 4.73 -19.27 11.60
C ALA A 236 5.98 -20.08 12.00
N SER A 237 7.17 -19.66 11.54
CA SER A 237 8.46 -20.23 11.93
C SER A 237 8.88 -19.93 13.38
N LYS A 238 8.05 -19.22 14.15
CA LYS A 238 8.30 -18.73 15.52
C LYS A 238 9.53 -17.82 15.63
N LYS A 239 9.89 -17.17 14.53
CA LYS A 239 11.00 -16.22 14.43
C LYS A 239 10.48 -14.86 14.02
N ILE A 240 11.17 -13.83 14.50
CA ILE A 240 11.08 -12.49 13.94
C ILE A 240 11.85 -12.45 12.62
N GLY A 241 11.46 -11.56 11.71
CA GLY A 241 12.11 -11.46 10.41
C GLY A 241 11.49 -10.35 9.57
N HIS A 242 11.38 -10.62 8.27
CA HIS A 242 10.66 -9.78 7.31
C HIS A 242 9.55 -10.57 6.65
N ASN A 243 8.56 -9.86 6.11
CA ASN A 243 7.43 -10.46 5.42
C ASN A 243 7.08 -9.77 4.10
N TRP A 244 8.07 -9.21 3.42
CA TRP A 244 7.89 -8.62 2.09
C TRP A 244 8.45 -9.52 0.98
N ARG A 245 7.82 -9.45 -0.18
CA ARG A 245 8.23 -10.02 -1.46
C ARG A 245 9.11 -9.02 -2.21
N PRO A 246 10.23 -9.44 -2.81
CA PRO A 246 11.04 -8.56 -3.67
C PRO A 246 10.24 -7.99 -4.85
N THR A 247 10.67 -6.84 -5.37
CA THR A 247 10.07 -6.24 -6.57
C THR A 247 10.21 -7.14 -7.79
N GLN A 248 9.18 -7.12 -8.62
CA GLN A 248 9.02 -7.93 -9.81
C GLN A 248 9.13 -7.06 -11.05
N SER A 249 9.50 -7.67 -12.18
CA SER A 249 9.63 -6.96 -13.45
C SER A 249 8.30 -6.36 -13.90
N LEU A 250 8.34 -5.10 -14.36
CA LEU A 250 7.15 -4.45 -14.95
C LEU A 250 6.72 -5.11 -16.27
N ASN A 251 7.64 -5.77 -16.99
CA ASN A 251 7.35 -6.47 -18.25
C ASN A 251 6.58 -5.61 -19.27
N GLY A 252 6.96 -4.34 -19.39
CA GLY A 252 6.35 -3.39 -20.33
C GLY A 252 5.07 -2.71 -19.84
N ARG A 253 4.53 -3.09 -18.66
CA ARG A 253 3.45 -2.33 -18.02
C ARG A 253 3.90 -0.89 -17.74
N LYS A 254 2.97 0.04 -17.84
CA LYS A 254 3.14 1.43 -17.41
C LYS A 254 2.54 1.63 -16.02
N ILE A 255 3.15 2.52 -15.25
CA ILE A 255 2.61 2.96 -13.98
C ILE A 255 1.96 4.32 -14.22
N LEU A 256 0.64 4.40 -14.09
CA LEU A 256 -0.06 5.67 -14.20
C LEU A 256 0.17 6.48 -12.92
N PHE A 257 0.45 7.76 -13.03
CA PHE A 257 0.53 8.67 -11.90
C PHE A 257 -0.54 9.75 -12.01
N ARG A 258 -1.35 9.86 -10.95
CA ARG A 258 -2.27 10.97 -10.77
C ARG A 258 -1.59 12.04 -9.90
N PRO A 259 -1.22 13.21 -10.45
CA PRO A 259 -0.79 14.34 -9.64
C PRO A 259 -1.97 15.12 -9.08
N THR A 260 -1.73 15.86 -8.00
CA THR A 260 -2.67 16.85 -7.47
C THR A 260 -2.92 17.89 -8.55
N VAL A 261 -4.17 18.07 -8.94
CA VAL A 261 -4.54 19.11 -9.90
C VAL A 261 -4.48 20.46 -9.19
N ILE A 262 -3.41 21.23 -9.42
CA ILE A 262 -3.38 22.63 -9.00
C ILE A 262 -4.36 23.37 -9.91
N ARG A 263 -5.62 23.55 -9.47
CA ARG A 263 -6.53 24.51 -10.11
C ARG A 263 -5.91 25.90 -9.93
N LYS A 264 -5.39 26.49 -11.01
CA LYS A 264 -5.12 27.93 -11.01
C LYS A 264 -6.45 28.62 -10.70
N SER A 265 -6.52 29.34 -9.58
CA SER A 265 -7.57 30.32 -9.36
C SER A 265 -7.48 31.35 -10.48
N THR A 266 -8.27 31.17 -11.53
CA THR A 266 -8.53 32.24 -12.50
C THR A 266 -9.57 33.14 -11.86
N THR A 267 -9.12 34.15 -11.11
CA THR A 267 -9.87 35.40 -11.00
C THR A 267 -9.93 35.99 -12.41
N ALA A 268 -11.05 35.77 -13.10
CA ALA A 268 -11.29 36.36 -14.41
C ALA A 268 -11.49 37.87 -14.28
N PRO A 269 -10.77 38.72 -15.02
CA PRO A 269 -11.33 39.98 -15.50
C PRO A 269 -12.17 39.68 -16.75
N ALA A 270 -13.28 40.38 -16.89
CA ALA A 270 -14.17 40.26 -18.03
C ALA A 270 -13.47 40.55 -19.38
N ASN A 271 -13.90 39.81 -20.40
CA ASN A 271 -13.80 40.08 -21.85
C ASN A 271 -12.40 40.11 -22.49
N ASN A 272 -12.05 39.06 -23.23
CA ASN A 272 -12.11 39.04 -24.71
C ASN A 272 -11.50 37.74 -25.28
N THR A 273 -12.04 37.38 -26.45
CA THR A 273 -11.73 36.23 -27.30
C THR A 273 -10.22 35.98 -27.54
N ALA A 274 -9.74 34.77 -27.22
CA ALA A 274 -8.63 34.11 -27.94
C ALA A 274 -8.53 32.62 -27.57
N THR A 275 -8.23 31.80 -28.57
CA THR A 275 -8.03 30.35 -28.58
C THR A 275 -7.11 29.84 -27.46
N VAL A 276 -7.62 28.94 -26.61
CA VAL A 276 -6.83 28.31 -25.55
C VAL A 276 -6.10 27.08 -26.10
N LYS A 277 -4.80 27.21 -26.36
CA LYS A 277 -3.87 26.06 -26.32
C LYS A 277 -3.52 25.82 -24.86
N SER A 278 -3.87 24.66 -24.31
CA SER A 278 -3.48 24.30 -22.95
C SER A 278 -1.98 24.04 -22.89
N LEU A 279 -1.26 24.89 -22.18
CA LEU A 279 0.11 24.65 -21.76
C LEU A 279 0.08 24.19 -20.31
N ILE A 280 0.44 22.93 -20.09
CA ILE A 280 0.68 22.36 -18.76
C ILE A 280 1.96 23.02 -18.22
N SER A 281 1.84 23.98 -17.30
CA SER A 281 3.02 24.53 -16.61
C SER A 281 3.28 23.73 -15.32
N ILE A 282 4.39 23.00 -15.30
CA ILE A 282 4.91 22.35 -14.09
C ILE A 282 5.56 23.43 -13.22
N SER A 283 5.10 23.61 -11.97
CA SER A 283 5.76 24.53 -11.04
C SER A 283 7.04 23.88 -10.50
N PRO A 284 8.18 24.59 -10.43
CA PRO A 284 9.37 24.09 -9.76
C PRO A 284 9.21 24.27 -8.24
N LYS A 285 8.45 23.37 -7.61
CA LYS A 285 8.48 23.18 -6.14
C LYS A 285 8.90 21.77 -5.74
N PHE A 286 9.75 21.16 -6.58
CA PHE A 286 10.53 19.97 -6.24
C PHE A 286 12.02 20.28 -6.39
N ALA A 287 12.53 21.17 -5.53
CA ALA A 287 13.97 21.44 -5.40
C ALA A 287 14.47 21.35 -3.95
N SER A 288 13.69 20.77 -3.02
CA SER A 288 14.06 20.72 -1.58
C SER A 288 14.16 19.32 -0.96
N ILE A 289 14.22 18.26 -1.75
CA ILE A 289 14.57 16.92 -1.22
C ILE A 289 15.94 16.42 -1.73
N PHE A 290 16.54 17.09 -2.71
CA PHE A 290 17.87 16.75 -3.24
C PHE A 290 19.05 17.43 -2.51
N THR A 291 18.82 18.47 -1.70
CA THR A 291 19.89 19.24 -1.05
C THR A 291 20.24 18.79 0.37
N VAL A 292 19.47 17.90 1.00
CA VAL A 292 19.77 17.42 2.37
C VAL A 292 20.60 16.12 2.37
N PHE A 293 20.50 15.31 1.32
CA PHE A 293 21.24 14.04 1.23
C PHE A 293 22.63 14.17 0.58
N MET A 294 22.89 15.20 -0.22
CA MET A 294 24.23 15.43 -0.79
C MET A 294 25.20 16.10 0.20
N SER A 295 24.69 16.85 1.18
CA SER A 295 25.49 17.51 2.22
C SER A 295 25.97 16.57 3.33
N ILE A 296 25.33 15.41 3.52
CA ILE A 296 25.79 14.38 4.47
C ILE A 296 26.81 13.45 3.78
N TRP A 297 26.68 13.23 2.47
CA TRP A 297 27.59 12.38 1.71
C TRP A 297 28.93 13.07 1.36
N LEU A 298 28.94 14.39 1.18
CA LEU A 298 30.18 15.15 0.93
C LEU A 298 30.99 15.45 2.21
N TYR A 299 30.41 15.32 3.41
CA TYR A 299 31.15 15.56 4.66
C TYR A 299 31.94 14.32 5.14
N GLU A 300 31.50 13.10 4.81
CA GLU A 300 32.23 11.88 5.18
C GLU A 300 33.27 11.42 4.15
N VAL A 301 33.22 11.92 2.91
CA VAL A 301 34.22 11.59 1.87
C VAL A 301 35.46 12.51 1.91
N TYR A 302 35.39 13.67 2.57
CA TYR A 302 36.52 14.62 2.71
C TYR A 302 37.36 14.45 3.99
N HIS A 303 37.07 13.46 4.84
CA HIS A 303 37.85 13.18 6.07
C HIS A 303 38.47 11.77 6.13
N ILE A 304 38.57 11.08 4.98
CA ILE A 304 39.35 9.84 4.84
C ILE A 304 40.27 9.93 3.61
N PHE A 305 41.00 11.04 3.48
CA PHE A 305 42.31 11.17 2.83
C PHE A 305 43.05 12.37 3.42
#